data_AF-A0A2V9NR08-F1
#
_entry.id   AF-A0A2V9NR08-F1
#
_cell.length_a   1.000
_cell.length_b   1.000
_cell.length_c   1.000
_cell.angle_alpha   90.00
_cell.angle_beta   90.00
_cell.angle_gamma   90.00
#
_symmetry.space_group_name_H-M   'P 1'
#
loop_
_entity.id
_entity.type
_entity.pdbx_description
1 polymer ?
#
loop_
_entity_poly.entity_id
_entity_poly.type
_entity_poly.pdbx_seq_one_letter_code
_entity_poly.pdbx_strand_id
1 'polypeptide(L)'
;MATDVNTATVAAAHSCWSCGDMRAAQFCKACGKVQPPEPVDYFSFFGLPRKLNIDTSTLEREFYSLSRKLHPDIYAGSKSQEQEWSLEQSSRLNDAYRILKDPIRRTEYLLKLEGVELEGQSKAATEEARKTGEKKQIVPPDLLEEVFELNMQLEELRATKKLGEEDPALIQELQAHKQSLEMKFNTLFDELKGYWDEWDSADKCHNEQERRRVRDKMVDLLNRRSYIRNLVRDVNEVLEA
;
A
#
# COMPACT_ATOMS: atom_id res chain seq x y z
N MET A 1 5.09 -42.64 29.77
CA MET A 1 5.04 -42.89 28.31
C MET A 1 4.63 -41.59 27.65
N ALA A 2 5.61 -40.73 27.38
CA ALA A 2 5.40 -39.44 26.74
C ALA A 2 5.70 -39.64 25.24
N THR A 3 4.72 -39.32 24.41
CA THR A 3 4.78 -39.42 22.95
C THR A 3 5.61 -38.27 22.40
N ASP A 4 6.84 -38.56 22.01
CA ASP A 4 7.67 -37.76 21.11
C ASP A 4 7.05 -37.75 19.69
N VAL A 5 6.14 -36.82 19.44
CA VAL A 5 5.65 -36.53 18.08
C VAL A 5 5.44 -35.02 17.94
N ASN A 6 6.52 -34.22 17.85
CA ASN A 6 6.43 -32.93 17.13
C ASN A 6 7.74 -32.18 16.79
N THR A 7 8.91 -32.80 16.86
CA THR A 7 10.17 -32.11 16.51
C THR A 7 10.62 -32.34 15.07
N ALA A 8 10.13 -33.39 14.39
CA ALA A 8 10.53 -33.73 13.02
C ALA A 8 9.82 -32.89 11.94
N THR A 9 8.63 -32.34 12.21
CA THR A 9 7.80 -31.65 11.21
C THR A 9 8.28 -30.22 10.92
N VAL A 10 8.98 -29.58 11.87
CA VAL A 10 9.51 -28.21 11.70
C VAL A 10 10.88 -28.19 11.00
N ALA A 11 11.65 -29.27 11.16
CA ALA A 11 12.99 -29.40 10.56
C ALA A 11 12.95 -29.55 9.02
N ALA A 12 11.91 -30.20 8.47
CA ALA A 12 11.76 -30.38 7.02
C ALA A 12 11.43 -29.08 6.25
N ALA A 13 10.89 -28.05 6.92
CA ALA A 13 10.53 -26.79 6.28
C ALA A 13 11.74 -25.91 5.90
N HIS A 14 12.91 -26.18 6.49
CA HIS A 14 14.11 -25.36 6.36
C HIS A 14 15.19 -25.98 5.47
N SER A 15 14.90 -27.12 4.82
CA SER A 15 15.80 -27.80 3.89
C SER A 15 15.37 -27.64 2.45
N CYS A 16 16.33 -27.51 1.54
CA CYS A 16 16.12 -27.45 0.10
C CYS A 16 15.53 -28.77 -0.40
N TRP A 17 14.41 -28.68 -1.11
CA TRP A 17 13.71 -29.84 -1.67
C TRP A 17 14.55 -30.63 -2.68
N SER A 18 15.59 -30.01 -3.28
CA SER A 18 16.43 -30.63 -4.30
C SER A 18 17.75 -31.21 -3.77
N CYS A 19 18.42 -30.55 -2.81
CA CYS A 19 19.75 -30.96 -2.35
C CYS A 19 19.87 -31.22 -0.85
N GLY A 20 18.82 -30.97 -0.06
CA GLY A 20 18.81 -31.19 1.39
C GLY A 20 19.58 -30.15 2.21
N ASP A 21 20.31 -29.22 1.59
CA ASP A 21 21.01 -28.12 2.27
C ASP A 21 20.03 -27.06 2.79
N MET A 22 20.48 -26.14 3.64
CA MET A 22 19.63 -25.10 4.22
C MET A 22 18.94 -24.27 3.13
N ARG A 23 17.62 -24.17 3.26
CA ARG A 23 16.76 -23.42 2.35
C ARG A 23 17.04 -21.93 2.50
N ALA A 24 17.19 -21.25 1.36
CA ALA A 24 17.13 -19.80 1.28
C ALA A 24 15.79 -19.39 0.64
N ALA A 25 15.42 -18.11 0.77
CA ALA A 25 14.05 -17.63 0.55
C ALA A 25 13.47 -18.02 -0.84
N GLN A 26 14.04 -17.52 -1.93
CA GLN A 26 13.54 -17.78 -3.29
C GLN A 26 14.33 -18.88 -4.03
N PHE A 27 15.62 -19.04 -3.69
CA PHE A 27 16.54 -19.98 -4.33
C PHE A 27 17.42 -20.66 -3.30
N CYS A 28 17.76 -21.92 -3.51
CA CYS A 28 18.78 -22.58 -2.70
C CYS A 28 20.17 -22.01 -3.02
N LYS A 29 20.94 -21.65 -1.99
CA LYS A 29 22.31 -21.13 -2.16
C LYS A 29 23.29 -22.19 -2.68
N ALA A 30 23.03 -23.47 -2.42
CA ALA A 30 23.91 -24.56 -2.83
C ALA A 30 23.65 -25.07 -4.24
N CYS A 31 22.38 -25.34 -4.60
CA CYS A 31 22.04 -25.93 -5.90
C CYS A 31 21.36 -24.97 -6.87
N GLY A 32 21.07 -23.72 -6.46
CA GLY A 32 20.45 -22.69 -7.31
C GLY A 32 18.98 -22.95 -7.66
N LYS A 33 18.38 -24.04 -7.17
CA LYS A 33 16.99 -24.39 -7.49
C LYS A 33 16.00 -23.43 -6.84
N VAL A 34 14.98 -23.05 -7.61
CA VAL A 34 13.82 -22.28 -7.11
C VAL A 34 13.19 -23.04 -5.95
N GLN A 35 12.90 -22.33 -4.88
CA GLN A 35 12.29 -22.91 -3.69
C GLN A 35 10.77 -22.67 -3.71
N PRO A 36 9.98 -23.54 -3.06
CA PRO A 36 8.58 -23.29 -2.84
C PRO A 36 8.37 -21.89 -2.22
N PRO A 37 7.26 -21.20 -2.53
CA PRO A 37 6.94 -19.93 -1.90
C PRO A 37 6.59 -20.11 -0.42
N GLU A 38 7.04 -19.18 0.41
CA GLU A 38 6.73 -19.12 1.85
C GLU A 38 5.98 -17.83 2.18
N PRO A 39 5.02 -17.84 3.11
CA PRO A 39 4.24 -16.66 3.47
C PRO A 39 5.05 -15.64 4.31
N VAL A 40 6.07 -15.03 3.72
CA VAL A 40 6.83 -13.89 4.26
C VAL A 40 6.25 -12.52 3.88
N ASP A 41 6.45 -11.50 4.70
CA ASP A 41 6.10 -10.13 4.31
C ASP A 41 7.04 -9.59 3.21
N TYR A 42 6.65 -8.50 2.54
CA TYR A 42 7.39 -7.95 1.40
C TYR A 42 8.74 -7.36 1.78
N PHE A 43 8.91 -6.81 2.99
CA PHE A 43 10.21 -6.35 3.44
C PHE A 43 11.16 -7.54 3.59
N SER A 44 10.70 -8.59 4.29
CA SER A 44 11.43 -9.85 4.43
C SER A 44 11.72 -10.52 3.08
N PHE A 45 10.80 -10.42 2.10
CA PHE A 45 11.00 -10.96 0.76
C PHE A 45 12.21 -10.35 0.05
N PHE A 46 12.43 -9.03 0.19
CA PHE A 46 13.61 -8.33 -0.33
C PHE A 46 14.81 -8.34 0.63
N GLY A 47 14.69 -8.96 1.80
CA GLY A 47 15.71 -8.90 2.85
C GLY A 47 15.90 -7.49 3.43
N LEU A 48 14.87 -6.64 3.35
CA LEU A 48 14.87 -5.27 3.85
C LEU A 48 14.33 -5.23 5.28
N PRO A 49 14.81 -4.29 6.11
CA PRO A 49 14.18 -4.02 7.39
C PRO A 49 12.78 -3.42 7.16
N ARG A 50 11.87 -3.59 8.14
CA ARG A 50 10.51 -3.02 8.13
C ARG A 50 10.50 -1.52 8.41
N LYS A 51 11.21 -0.78 7.57
CA LYS A 51 11.36 0.67 7.65
C LYS A 51 10.58 1.36 6.55
N LEU A 52 10.13 2.58 6.82
CA LEU A 52 9.44 3.41 5.84
C LEU A 52 10.45 4.16 4.96
N ASN A 53 11.61 4.57 5.51
CA ASN A 53 12.70 5.10 4.72
C ASN A 53 13.56 3.98 4.13
N ILE A 54 13.13 3.44 2.99
CA ILE A 54 13.94 2.48 2.22
C ILE A 54 14.63 3.18 1.04
N ASP A 55 15.81 2.70 0.69
CA ASP A 55 16.50 3.08 -0.54
C ASP A 55 15.83 2.42 -1.76
N THR A 56 15.06 3.22 -2.50
CA THR A 56 14.34 2.76 -3.70
C THR A 56 15.26 2.32 -4.82
N SER A 57 16.50 2.84 -4.88
CA SER A 57 17.48 2.43 -5.90
C SER A 57 18.00 1.02 -5.62
N THR A 58 18.24 0.70 -4.35
CA THR A 58 18.58 -0.66 -3.92
C THR A 58 17.41 -1.61 -4.14
N LEU A 59 16.18 -1.21 -3.81
CA LEU A 59 14.97 -2.01 -4.09
C LEU A 59 14.86 -2.35 -5.59
N GLU A 60 15.04 -1.36 -6.46
CA GLU A 60 14.94 -1.54 -7.91
C GLU A 60 16.04 -2.46 -8.45
N ARG A 61 17.28 -2.33 -7.97
CA ARG A 61 18.38 -3.24 -8.33
C ARG A 61 18.07 -4.68 -7.94
N GLU A 62 17.59 -4.91 -6.72
CA GLU A 62 17.21 -6.25 -6.25
C GLU A 62 16.03 -6.81 -7.05
N PHE A 63 15.05 -5.97 -7.38
CA PHE A 63 13.93 -6.36 -8.25
C PHE A 63 14.41 -6.90 -9.60
N TYR A 64 15.26 -6.17 -10.32
CA TYR A 64 15.77 -6.65 -11.62
C TYR A 64 16.65 -7.90 -11.47
N SER A 65 17.41 -8.00 -10.38
CA SER A 65 18.23 -9.18 -10.06
C SER A 65 17.36 -10.43 -9.88
N LEU A 66 16.29 -10.35 -9.09
CA LEU A 66 15.38 -11.45 -8.82
C LEU A 66 14.49 -11.77 -10.02
N SER A 67 14.00 -10.75 -10.74
CA SER A 67 13.14 -10.92 -11.92
C SER A 67 13.84 -11.75 -13.00
N ARG A 68 15.13 -11.48 -13.26
CA ARG A 68 15.95 -12.28 -14.18
C ARG A 68 16.17 -13.71 -13.73
N LYS A 69 16.03 -14.03 -12.44
CA LYS A 69 16.22 -15.40 -11.93
C LYS A 69 14.90 -16.16 -11.83
N LEU A 70 13.79 -15.46 -11.58
CA LEU A 70 12.44 -16.03 -11.43
C LEU A 70 11.63 -16.02 -12.73
N HIS A 71 12.18 -15.50 -13.84
CA HIS A 71 11.45 -15.36 -15.09
C HIS A 71 10.91 -16.72 -15.56
N PRO A 72 9.60 -16.86 -15.84
CA PRO A 72 8.99 -18.14 -16.22
C PRO A 72 9.67 -18.82 -17.42
N ASP A 73 10.16 -18.03 -18.38
CA ASP A 73 10.87 -18.55 -19.57
C ASP A 73 12.10 -19.40 -19.22
N ILE A 74 12.77 -19.13 -18.10
CA ILE A 74 13.93 -19.92 -17.65
C ILE A 74 13.50 -21.33 -17.24
N TYR A 75 12.26 -21.47 -16.78
CA TYR A 75 11.70 -22.72 -16.27
C TYR A 75 10.78 -23.42 -17.28
N ALA A 76 10.62 -22.89 -18.50
CA ALA A 76 9.75 -23.48 -19.53
C ALA A 76 10.08 -24.95 -19.86
N GLY A 77 11.34 -25.38 -19.70
CA GLY A 77 11.76 -26.79 -19.84
C GLY A 77 11.89 -27.57 -18.53
N SER A 78 11.55 -26.98 -17.38
CA SER A 78 11.69 -27.59 -16.04
C SER A 78 10.46 -28.43 -15.65
N LYS A 79 10.54 -29.11 -14.50
CA LYS A 79 9.40 -29.84 -13.92
C LYS A 79 8.22 -28.89 -13.65
N SER A 80 6.99 -29.40 -13.73
CA SER A 80 5.76 -28.62 -13.49
C SER A 80 5.77 -27.83 -12.18
N GLN A 81 6.31 -28.43 -11.11
CA GLN A 81 6.43 -27.76 -9.81
C GLN A 81 7.39 -26.57 -9.82
N GLU A 82 8.54 -26.67 -10.51
CA GLU A 82 9.48 -25.55 -10.62
C GLU A 82 8.88 -24.40 -11.44
N GLN A 83 8.11 -24.72 -12.48
CA GLN A 83 7.38 -23.73 -13.28
C GLN A 83 6.33 -22.99 -12.44
N GLU A 84 5.54 -23.72 -11.67
CA GLU A 84 4.52 -23.16 -10.79
C GLU A 84 5.14 -22.25 -9.71
N TRP A 85 6.18 -22.72 -9.03
CA TRP A 85 6.88 -21.90 -8.02
C TRP A 85 7.52 -20.66 -8.63
N SER A 86 8.14 -20.78 -9.81
CA SER A 86 8.72 -19.64 -10.51
C SER A 86 7.66 -18.58 -10.87
N LEU A 87 6.49 -19.02 -11.34
CA LEU A 87 5.38 -18.14 -11.70
C LEU A 87 4.82 -17.43 -10.46
N GLU A 88 4.54 -18.16 -9.39
CA GLU A 88 4.01 -17.60 -8.15
C GLU A 88 4.98 -16.60 -7.51
N GLN A 89 6.26 -16.97 -7.39
CA GLN A 89 7.31 -16.11 -6.86
C GLN A 89 7.52 -14.87 -7.74
N SER A 90 7.42 -14.97 -9.06
CA SER A 90 7.47 -13.82 -9.98
C SER A 90 6.31 -12.87 -9.79
N SER A 91 5.08 -13.39 -9.66
CA SER A 91 3.91 -12.57 -9.37
C SER A 91 4.10 -11.79 -8.07
N ARG A 92 4.53 -12.49 -7.03
CA ARG A 92 4.78 -11.90 -5.72
C ARG A 92 5.91 -10.87 -5.73
N LEU A 93 6.99 -11.12 -6.46
CA LEU A 93 8.08 -10.16 -6.64
C LEU A 93 7.54 -8.85 -7.24
N ASN A 94 6.68 -8.94 -8.26
CA ASN A 94 6.09 -7.78 -8.90
C ASN A 94 5.18 -7.01 -7.93
N ASP A 95 4.35 -7.71 -7.16
CA ASP A 95 3.45 -7.08 -6.19
C ASP A 95 4.22 -6.41 -5.04
N ALA A 96 5.21 -7.12 -4.50
CA ALA A 96 6.10 -6.59 -3.47
C ALA A 96 6.84 -5.34 -3.95
N TYR A 97 7.38 -5.36 -5.17
CA TYR A 97 8.05 -4.20 -5.76
C TYR A 97 7.11 -3.01 -5.94
N ARG A 98 5.92 -3.24 -6.51
CA ARG A 98 4.91 -2.18 -6.71
C ARG A 98 4.48 -1.54 -5.40
N ILE A 99 4.33 -2.34 -4.35
CA ILE A 99 3.90 -1.86 -3.03
C ILE A 99 5.03 -1.11 -2.31
N LEU A 100 6.25 -1.65 -2.29
CA LEU A 100 7.37 -1.02 -1.59
C LEU A 100 7.93 0.22 -2.32
N LYS A 101 7.80 0.28 -3.64
CA LYS A 101 8.23 1.45 -4.44
C LYS A 101 7.32 2.66 -4.25
N ASP A 102 6.02 2.44 -4.10
CA ASP A 102 5.07 3.52 -3.86
C ASP A 102 5.07 3.91 -2.38
N PRO A 103 5.39 5.17 -2.03
CA PRO A 103 5.53 5.58 -0.64
C PRO A 103 4.24 5.47 0.18
N ILE A 104 3.09 5.72 -0.45
CA ILE A 104 1.78 5.62 0.21
C ILE A 104 1.46 4.15 0.45
N ARG A 105 1.51 3.32 -0.59
CA ARG A 105 1.21 1.88 -0.49
C ARG A 105 2.16 1.16 0.46
N ARG A 106 3.43 1.56 0.51
CA ARG A 106 4.41 1.06 1.47
C ARG A 106 3.99 1.36 2.91
N THR A 107 3.52 2.58 3.16
CA THR A 107 3.02 2.99 4.48
C THR A 107 1.77 2.20 4.87
N GLU A 108 0.81 2.10 3.95
CA GLU A 108 -0.41 1.31 4.13
C GLU A 108 -0.11 -0.17 4.39
N TYR A 109 0.86 -0.74 3.67
CA TYR A 109 1.30 -2.11 3.84
C TYR A 109 1.95 -2.34 5.20
N LEU A 110 2.80 -1.41 5.66
CA LEU A 110 3.39 -1.48 6.98
C LEU A 110 2.32 -1.39 8.08
N LEU A 111 1.35 -0.48 7.95
CA LEU A 111 0.23 -0.37 8.89
C LEU A 111 -0.60 -1.66 8.94
N LYS A 112 -0.79 -2.33 7.80
CA LYS A 112 -1.43 -3.64 7.73
C LYS A 112 -0.65 -4.71 8.49
N LEU A 113 0.67 -4.70 8.42
CA LEU A 113 1.51 -5.63 9.21
C LEU A 113 1.39 -5.37 10.72
N GLU A 114 1.11 -4.13 11.12
CA GLU A 114 0.82 -3.73 12.51
C GLU A 114 -0.64 -3.99 12.93
N GLY A 115 -1.43 -4.65 12.07
CA GLY A 115 -2.82 -5.03 12.36
C GLY A 115 -3.84 -3.90 12.16
N VAL A 116 -3.48 -2.82 11.47
CA VAL A 116 -4.41 -1.74 11.13
C VAL A 116 -5.05 -1.96 9.77
N GLU A 117 -6.37 -1.86 9.70
CA GLU A 117 -7.11 -1.80 8.45
C GLU A 117 -7.54 -0.36 8.17
N LEU A 118 -7.09 0.21 7.05
CA LEU A 118 -7.47 1.57 6.65
C LEU A 118 -8.87 1.56 6.03
N GLU A 119 -9.71 2.51 6.45
CA GLU A 119 -11.05 2.70 5.92
C GLU A 119 -10.99 3.08 4.43
N GLY A 120 -11.77 2.37 3.61
CA GLY A 120 -11.83 2.59 2.16
C GLY A 120 -10.96 1.67 1.29
N GLN A 121 -10.15 0.79 1.90
CA GLN A 121 -9.39 -0.23 1.15
C GLN A 121 -9.88 -1.66 1.33
N SER A 122 -10.77 -1.94 2.28
CA SER A 122 -11.40 -3.25 2.37
C SER A 122 -12.37 -3.44 1.19
N LYS A 123 -12.27 -4.60 0.52
CA LYS A 123 -13.22 -5.01 -0.54
C LYS A 123 -14.67 -4.92 -0.03
N ALA A 124 -14.88 -5.23 1.24
CA ALA A 124 -16.15 -5.05 1.94
C ALA A 124 -16.61 -3.59 1.95
N ALA A 125 -15.80 -2.63 2.40
CA ALA A 125 -16.18 -1.21 2.40
C ALA A 125 -16.46 -0.64 1.00
N THR A 126 -15.77 -1.16 -0.02
CA THR A 126 -16.01 -0.77 -1.43
C THR A 126 -17.24 -1.43 -2.04
N GLU A 127 -17.52 -2.69 -1.73
CA GLU A 127 -18.75 -3.39 -2.17
C GLU A 127 -19.99 -2.88 -1.45
N GLU A 128 -19.88 -2.55 -0.17
CA GLU A 128 -20.97 -2.03 0.64
C GLU A 128 -21.30 -0.60 0.22
N ALA A 129 -20.30 0.26 0.00
CA ALA A 129 -20.49 1.58 -0.61
C ALA A 129 -21.09 1.53 -2.03
N ARG A 130 -20.78 0.49 -2.82
CA ARG A 130 -21.39 0.29 -4.15
C ARG A 130 -22.85 -0.16 -4.06
N LYS A 131 -23.26 -0.81 -2.96
CA LYS A 131 -24.63 -1.27 -2.72
C LYS A 131 -25.51 -0.20 -2.08
N THR A 132 -24.96 0.60 -1.17
CA THR A 132 -25.72 1.63 -0.43
C THR A 132 -25.61 3.01 -1.04
N GLY A 133 -24.64 3.26 -1.93
CA GLY A 133 -24.36 4.59 -2.48
C GLY A 133 -23.72 5.56 -1.49
N GLU A 134 -23.63 5.19 -0.20
CA GLU A 134 -23.07 6.02 0.86
C GLU A 134 -21.68 5.51 1.24
N LYS A 135 -20.62 6.18 0.76
CA LYS A 135 -19.34 6.14 1.45
C LYS A 135 -19.47 7.03 2.68
N LYS A 136 -19.70 6.44 3.87
CA LYS A 136 -19.53 7.19 5.13
C LYS A 136 -18.04 7.31 5.44
N GLN A 137 -17.33 8.04 4.59
CA GLN A 137 -16.02 8.53 4.96
C GLN A 137 -16.25 9.69 5.92
N ILE A 138 -15.81 9.54 7.17
CA ILE A 138 -15.92 10.60 8.17
C ILE A 138 -15.13 11.79 7.66
N VAL A 139 -15.79 12.94 7.52
CA VAL A 139 -15.14 14.18 7.08
C VAL A 139 -14.17 14.61 8.18
N PRO A 140 -12.88 14.81 7.87
CA PRO A 140 -11.92 15.30 8.85
C PRO A 140 -12.40 16.61 9.48
N PRO A 141 -12.35 16.78 10.81
CA PRO A 141 -12.89 17.96 11.49
C PRO A 141 -12.33 19.29 10.98
N ASP A 142 -11.07 19.29 10.56
CA ASP A 142 -10.35 20.43 9.99
C ASP A 142 -10.73 20.75 8.54
N LEU A 143 -11.47 19.88 7.87
CA LEU A 143 -11.95 20.07 6.50
C LEU A 143 -13.46 20.33 6.43
N LEU A 144 -14.19 20.25 7.55
CA LEU A 144 -15.66 20.33 7.56
C LEU A 144 -16.20 21.59 6.88
N GLU A 145 -15.62 22.75 7.20
CA GLU A 145 -16.05 24.04 6.67
C GLU A 145 -15.78 24.15 5.16
N GLU A 146 -14.54 23.89 4.73
CA GLU A 146 -14.15 23.95 3.31
C GLU A 146 -14.94 22.94 2.46
N VAL A 147 -15.22 21.75 2.98
CA VAL A 147 -16.05 20.74 2.31
C VAL A 147 -17.49 21.20 2.18
N PHE A 148 -18.04 21.83 3.22
CA PHE A 148 -19.40 22.34 3.20
C PHE A 148 -19.56 23.43 2.13
N GLU A 149 -18.65 24.40 2.12
CA GLU A 149 -18.60 25.47 1.10
C GLU A 149 -18.47 24.89 -0.31
N LEU A 150 -17.54 23.94 -0.50
CA LEU A 150 -17.31 23.31 -1.79
C LEU A 150 -18.54 22.54 -2.28
N ASN A 151 -19.21 21.77 -1.41
CA ASN A 151 -20.41 21.03 -1.78
C ASN A 151 -21.54 21.98 -2.20
N MET A 152 -21.70 23.11 -1.52
CA MET A 152 -22.67 24.14 -1.89
C MET A 152 -22.37 24.72 -3.28
N GLN A 153 -21.12 25.10 -3.54
CA GLN A 153 -20.70 25.60 -4.86
C GLN A 153 -20.87 24.55 -5.97
N LEU A 154 -20.61 23.28 -5.69
CA LEU A 154 -20.81 22.18 -6.64
C LEU A 154 -22.30 21.97 -6.96
N GLU A 155 -23.18 22.07 -5.96
CA GLU A 155 -24.63 22.00 -6.16
C GLU A 155 -25.15 23.18 -6.98
N GLU A 156 -24.68 24.39 -6.69
CA GLU A 156 -24.98 25.59 -7.46
C GLU A 156 -24.54 25.43 -8.92
N LEU A 157 -23.31 25.02 -9.18
CA LEU A 157 -22.80 24.81 -10.53
C LEU A 157 -23.63 23.76 -11.29
N ARG A 158 -24.04 22.68 -10.62
CA ARG A 158 -24.93 21.66 -11.21
C ARG A 158 -26.31 22.24 -11.55
N ALA A 159 -26.83 23.16 -10.74
CA ALA A 159 -28.11 23.82 -11.00
C ALA A 159 -28.01 24.77 -12.21
N THR A 160 -26.96 25.60 -12.26
CA THR A 160 -26.70 26.54 -13.37
C THR A 160 -26.50 25.79 -14.69
N LYS A 161 -25.71 24.69 -14.70
CA LYS A 161 -25.54 23.83 -15.87
C LYS A 161 -26.85 23.19 -16.36
N LYS A 162 -27.75 22.78 -15.45
CA LYS A 162 -29.08 22.24 -15.82
C LYS A 162 -29.97 23.27 -16.50
N LEU A 163 -29.78 24.56 -16.20
CA LEU A 163 -30.49 25.66 -16.83
C LEU A 163 -29.87 26.07 -18.17
N GLY A 164 -28.72 25.50 -18.56
CA GLY A 164 -27.99 25.86 -19.76
C GLY A 164 -27.21 27.18 -19.64
N GLU A 165 -27.03 27.66 -18.42
CA GLU A 165 -26.23 28.84 -18.11
C GLU A 165 -24.82 28.41 -17.66
N GLU A 166 -23.82 29.22 -17.97
CA GLU A 166 -22.47 29.07 -17.46
C GLU A 166 -22.18 30.25 -16.54
N ASP A 167 -21.65 29.96 -15.35
CA ASP A 167 -21.15 30.97 -14.42
C ASP A 167 -19.61 30.88 -14.37
N PRO A 168 -18.89 31.71 -15.15
CA PRO A 168 -17.43 31.71 -15.16
C PRO A 168 -16.81 32.07 -13.80
N ALA A 169 -17.51 32.87 -12.99
CA ALA A 169 -16.99 33.27 -11.67
C ALA A 169 -17.03 32.08 -10.71
N LEU A 170 -18.14 31.35 -10.66
CA LEU A 170 -18.27 30.14 -9.85
C LEU A 170 -17.29 29.05 -10.29
N ILE A 171 -17.06 28.88 -11.60
CA ILE A 171 -16.05 27.96 -12.12
C ILE A 171 -14.65 28.36 -11.65
N GLN A 172 -14.33 29.66 -11.68
CA GLN A 172 -13.03 30.17 -11.21
C GLN A 172 -12.84 29.95 -9.71
N GLU A 173 -13.87 30.17 -8.89
CA GLU A 173 -13.84 29.87 -7.45
C GLU A 173 -13.61 28.37 -7.18
N LEU A 174 -14.35 27.50 -7.86
CA LEU A 174 -14.18 26.05 -7.74
C LEU A 174 -12.78 25.59 -8.16
N GLN A 175 -12.20 26.20 -9.20
CA GLN A 175 -10.81 25.96 -9.57
C GLN A 175 -9.82 26.40 -8.48
N ALA A 176 -10.08 27.52 -7.80
CA ALA A 176 -9.27 27.97 -6.67
C ALA A 176 -9.37 27.03 -5.47
N HIS A 177 -10.58 26.57 -5.12
CA HIS A 177 -10.78 25.55 -4.08
C HIS A 177 -10.09 24.23 -4.42
N LYS A 178 -10.18 23.79 -5.69
CA LYS A 178 -9.42 22.62 -6.17
C LYS A 178 -7.91 22.79 -5.94
N GLN A 179 -7.35 23.93 -6.29
CA GLN A 179 -5.92 24.21 -6.07
C GLN A 179 -5.56 24.21 -4.57
N SER A 180 -6.41 24.78 -3.71
CA SER A 180 -6.26 24.70 -2.24
C SER A 180 -6.18 23.26 -1.76
N LEU A 181 -7.11 22.41 -2.21
CA LEU A 181 -7.16 20.99 -1.85
C LEU A 181 -5.94 20.22 -2.38
N GLU A 182 -5.48 20.49 -3.60
CA GLU A 182 -4.27 19.89 -4.15
C GLU A 182 -3.01 20.30 -3.36
N MET A 183 -2.92 21.56 -2.93
CA MET A 183 -1.84 22.02 -2.05
C MET A 183 -1.88 21.28 -0.70
N LYS A 184 -3.04 21.22 -0.04
CA LYS A 184 -3.22 20.46 1.22
C LYS A 184 -2.87 18.99 1.05
N PHE A 185 -3.29 18.38 -0.06
CA PHE A 185 -2.96 17.00 -0.39
C PHE A 185 -1.45 16.78 -0.46
N ASN A 186 -0.69 17.70 -1.06
CA ASN A 186 0.76 17.62 -1.13
C ASN A 186 1.41 17.86 0.25
N THR A 187 0.92 18.82 1.03
CA THR A 187 1.40 19.06 2.41
C THR A 187 1.24 17.83 3.29
N LEU A 188 0.10 17.13 3.23
CA LEU A 188 -0.09 15.88 3.95
C LEU A 188 0.93 14.80 3.54
N PHE A 189 1.36 14.78 2.27
CA PHE A 189 2.40 13.84 1.85
C PHE A 189 3.76 14.14 2.50
N ASP A 190 4.10 15.42 2.66
CA ASP A 190 5.34 15.82 3.32
C ASP A 190 5.28 15.59 4.84
N GLU A 191 4.13 15.84 5.48
CA GLU A 191 3.90 15.46 6.88
C GLU A 191 4.04 13.95 7.10
N LEU A 192 3.52 13.13 6.17
CA LEU A 192 3.66 11.68 6.23
C LEU A 192 5.13 11.24 6.22
N LYS A 193 5.99 11.90 5.44
CA LYS A 193 7.44 11.64 5.44
C LYS A 193 8.05 11.93 6.82
N GLY A 194 7.61 13.00 7.48
CA GLY A 194 8.06 13.29 8.85
C GLY A 194 7.75 12.15 9.82
N TYR A 195 6.58 11.53 9.69
CA TYR A 195 6.22 10.36 10.50
C TYR A 195 7.03 9.11 10.16
N TRP A 196 7.62 8.99 8.97
CA TRP A 196 8.52 7.89 8.65
C TRP A 196 9.80 7.92 9.49
N ASP A 197 10.36 9.12 9.69
CA ASP A 197 11.56 9.30 10.52
C ASP A 197 11.26 9.02 12.00
N GLU A 198 10.09 9.46 12.49
CA GLU A 198 9.60 9.13 13.83
C GLU A 198 9.42 7.62 13.99
N TRP A 199 8.79 6.95 13.02
CA TRP A 199 8.58 5.50 13.02
C TRP A 199 9.89 4.72 13.04
N ASP A 200 10.79 5.00 12.09
CA ASP A 200 12.06 4.29 11.94
C ASP A 200 12.98 4.49 13.16
N SER A 201 12.86 5.64 13.83
CA SER A 201 13.56 5.93 15.09
C SER A 201 12.94 5.22 16.29
N ALA A 202 11.61 5.20 16.40
CA ALA A 202 10.90 4.50 17.47
C ALA A 202 11.12 2.99 17.43
N ASP A 203 11.12 2.41 16.22
CA ASP A 203 11.42 0.99 15.99
C ASP A 203 12.85 0.63 16.45
N LYS A 204 13.84 1.47 16.11
CA LYS A 204 15.22 1.33 16.55
C LYS A 204 15.37 1.37 18.08
N CYS A 205 14.57 2.19 18.76
CA CYS A 205 14.61 2.33 20.21
C CYS A 205 13.68 1.35 20.95
N HIS A 206 13.01 0.44 20.24
CA HIS A 206 12.01 -0.49 20.78
C HIS A 206 10.93 0.20 21.64
N ASN A 207 10.54 1.43 21.28
CA ASN A 207 9.55 2.20 22.02
C ASN A 207 8.13 1.93 21.47
N GLU A 208 7.46 0.93 22.04
CA GLU A 208 6.12 0.49 21.64
C GLU A 208 5.06 1.61 21.77
N GLN A 209 5.17 2.47 22.80
CA GLN A 209 4.20 3.55 23.01
C GLN A 209 4.33 4.61 21.92
N GLU A 210 5.55 5.02 21.59
CA GLU A 210 5.79 5.96 20.50
C GLU A 210 5.41 5.34 19.15
N ARG A 211 5.70 4.05 18.94
CA ARG A 211 5.29 3.32 17.73
C ARG A 211 3.78 3.38 17.51
N ARG A 212 2.99 3.12 18.56
CA ARG A 212 1.51 3.24 18.50
C ARG A 212 1.06 4.66 18.23
N ARG A 213 1.67 5.65 18.86
CA ARG A 213 1.35 7.07 18.64
C ARG A 213 1.59 7.47 17.18
N VAL A 214 2.77 7.16 16.64
CA VAL A 214 3.13 7.49 15.25
C VAL A 214 2.24 6.73 14.27
N ARG A 215 1.94 5.46 14.54
CA ARG A 215 0.96 4.67 13.78
C ARG A 215 -0.38 5.38 13.68
N ASP A 216 -0.95 5.82 14.80
CA ASP A 216 -2.27 6.45 14.83
C ASP A 216 -2.27 7.78 14.07
N LYS A 217 -1.19 8.56 14.15
CA LYS A 217 -1.00 9.77 13.32
C LYS A 217 -0.96 9.43 11.81
N MET A 218 -0.22 8.39 11.42
CA MET A 218 -0.15 7.96 10.01
C MET A 218 -1.51 7.52 9.49
N VAL A 219 -2.30 6.82 10.30
CA VAL A 219 -3.67 6.39 9.95
C VAL A 219 -4.59 7.58 9.71
N ASP A 220 -4.63 8.52 10.65
CA ASP A 220 -5.44 9.74 10.52
C ASP A 220 -5.06 10.53 9.26
N LEU A 221 -3.76 10.71 9.04
CA LEU A 221 -3.24 11.39 7.84
C LEU A 221 -3.64 10.69 6.55
N LEU A 222 -3.50 9.37 6.46
CA LEU A 222 -3.87 8.61 5.26
C LEU A 222 -5.38 8.66 4.98
N ASN A 223 -6.21 8.64 6.03
CA ASN A 223 -7.66 8.81 5.89
C ASN A 223 -8.02 10.20 5.35
N ARG A 224 -7.41 11.26 5.90
CA ARG A 224 -7.54 12.65 5.40
C ARG A 224 -7.09 12.78 3.95
N ARG A 225 -5.95 12.21 3.62
CA ARG A 225 -5.39 12.20 2.26
C ARG A 225 -6.32 11.49 1.27
N SER A 226 -6.87 10.34 1.66
CA SER A 226 -7.84 9.60 0.85
C SER A 226 -9.11 10.41 0.62
N TYR A 227 -9.58 11.13 1.65
CA TYR A 227 -10.74 12.03 1.57
C TYR A 227 -10.52 13.15 0.56
N ILE A 228 -9.43 13.92 0.70
CA ILE A 228 -9.10 15.02 -0.20
C ILE A 228 -8.95 14.53 -1.65
N ARG A 229 -8.33 13.37 -1.88
CA ARG A 229 -8.23 12.79 -3.23
C ARG A 229 -9.60 12.51 -3.85
N ASN A 230 -10.52 11.94 -3.08
CA ASN A 230 -11.88 11.67 -3.57
C ASN A 230 -12.60 13.00 -3.87
N LEU A 231 -12.47 13.98 -2.98
CA LEU A 231 -13.07 15.30 -3.16
C LEU A 231 -12.55 16.02 -4.42
N VAL A 232 -11.24 16.05 -4.65
CA VAL A 232 -10.63 16.63 -5.86
C VAL A 232 -11.13 15.93 -7.12
N ARG A 233 -11.28 14.60 -7.09
CA ARG A 233 -11.84 13.85 -8.21
C ARG A 233 -13.29 14.24 -8.47
N ASP A 234 -14.12 14.32 -7.42
CA ASP A 234 -15.53 14.67 -7.55
C ASP A 234 -15.71 16.12 -8.07
N VAL A 235 -14.82 17.05 -7.69
CA VAL A 235 -14.75 18.40 -8.28
C VAL A 235 -14.39 18.35 -9.76
N ASN A 236 -13.40 17.56 -10.17
CA ASN A 236 -13.03 17.40 -11.58
C ASN A 236 -14.20 16.85 -12.41
N GLU A 237 -14.90 15.84 -11.91
CA GLU A 237 -16.06 15.26 -12.59
C GLU A 237 -17.15 16.32 -12.84
N VAL A 238 -17.41 17.21 -11.87
CA VAL A 238 -18.43 18.27 -12.04
C VAL A 238 -17.94 19.40 -12.97
N LEU A 239 -16.65 19.73 -12.94
CA LEU A 239 -16.08 20.73 -13.85
C LEU A 239 -16.09 20.26 -15.31
N GLU A 240 -15.80 18.99 -15.55
CA GLU A 240 -15.73 18.36 -16.88
C GLU A 240 -17.08 17.95 -17.47
N ALA A 241 -18.11 17.73 -16.63
CA ALA A 241 -19.46 17.33 -17.04
C ALA A 241 -20.26 18.44 -17.74
#